data_AF-A0A933P1Z1-F1
#
_entry.id   AF-A0A933P1Z1-F1
#
_cell.length_a   1.000
_cell.length_b   1.000
_cell.length_c   1.000
_cell.angle_alpha   90.00
_cell.angle_beta   90.00
_cell.angle_gamma   90.00
#
_symmetry.space_group_name_H-M   'P 1'
#
loop_
_entity.id
_entity.type
_entity.pdbx_description
1 polymer ?
#
loop_
_entity_poly.entity_id
_entity_poly.type
_entity_poly.pdbx_seq_one_letter_code
_entity_poly.pdbx_strand_id
1 'polypeptide(L)'
;MLYFTIAMGANENNVISLGMVRKIKNTEVEEEAYRVMIISMSKTELLDEMVRFQEERTKIGKLTLSMMVRGKHLFKALEEQAETLELKTLTGAYRRHLEYEIAELLKRGSPAPT
;
A
#
# COMPACT_ATOMS: atom_id res chain seq x y z
N MET A 1 1.59 19.14 -46.70
CA MET A 1 1.61 19.76 -45.35
C MET A 1 0.21 19.66 -44.76
N LEU A 2 0.01 18.69 -43.87
CA LEU A 2 -1.21 18.55 -43.07
C LEU A 2 -0.83 18.89 -41.64
N TYR A 3 -1.40 19.96 -41.09
CA TYR A 3 -1.20 20.38 -39.72
C TYR A 3 -1.95 19.42 -38.79
N PHE A 4 -1.23 18.65 -37.97
CA PHE A 4 -1.79 17.89 -36.86
C PHE A 4 -1.95 18.83 -35.66
N THR A 5 -3.18 19.23 -35.36
CA THR A 5 -3.53 19.92 -34.12
C THR A 5 -3.60 18.89 -33.00
N ILE A 6 -2.56 18.81 -32.16
CA ILE A 6 -2.63 18.07 -30.90
C ILE A 6 -3.38 18.94 -29.90
N ALA A 7 -4.68 18.69 -29.78
CA ALA A 7 -5.46 19.09 -28.62
C ALA A 7 -5.11 18.15 -27.45
N MET A 8 -4.08 18.49 -26.67
CA MET A 8 -3.88 17.92 -25.34
C MET A 8 -4.57 18.83 -24.32
N GLY A 9 -5.89 18.87 -24.41
CA GLY A 9 -6.76 19.38 -23.36
C GLY A 9 -7.13 18.23 -22.44
N ALA A 10 -6.57 18.24 -21.23
CA ALA A 10 -7.23 17.93 -19.96
C ALA A 10 -6.13 17.81 -18.89
N ASN A 11 -5.89 18.92 -18.19
CA ASN A 11 -5.33 18.85 -16.84
C ASN A 11 -6.42 18.18 -15.98
N GLU A 12 -6.37 16.85 -15.86
CA GLU A 12 -7.24 16.10 -14.96
C GLU A 12 -6.90 16.56 -13.55
N ASN A 13 -7.78 17.38 -12.99
CA ASN A 13 -7.68 17.91 -11.64
C ASN A 13 -7.46 16.75 -10.66
N ASN A 14 -6.18 16.48 -10.33
CA ASN A 14 -5.74 15.51 -9.34
C ASN A 14 -6.04 16.09 -7.95
N VAL A 15 -7.33 16.29 -7.67
CA VAL A 15 -7.79 16.73 -6.36
C VAL A 15 -7.54 15.56 -5.43
N ILE A 16 -6.58 15.70 -4.52
CA ILE A 16 -6.34 14.73 -3.46
C ILE A 16 -7.19 15.11 -2.26
N SER A 17 -7.96 14.18 -1.72
CA SER A 17 -8.75 14.41 -0.51
C SER A 17 -7.85 14.58 0.71
N LEU A 18 -7.74 15.82 1.21
CA LEU A 18 -6.98 16.14 2.42
C LEU A 18 -7.44 15.34 3.66
N GLY A 19 -8.74 15.00 3.71
CA GLY A 19 -9.30 14.16 4.77
C GLY A 19 -8.77 12.73 4.72
N MET A 20 -8.70 12.13 3.53
CA MET A 20 -8.11 10.80 3.36
C MET A 20 -6.60 10.80 3.61
N VAL A 21 -5.88 11.84 3.17
CA VAL A 21 -4.46 12.01 3.49
C VAL A 21 -4.25 12.03 5.01
N ARG A 22 -5.06 12.81 5.74
CA ARG A 22 -4.97 12.86 7.21
C ARG A 22 -5.28 11.49 7.82
N LYS A 23 -6.29 10.77 7.32
CA LYS A 23 -6.66 9.45 7.83
C LYS A 23 -5.53 8.43 7.63
N ILE A 24 -4.89 8.43 6.47
CA ILE A 24 -3.73 7.57 6.18
C ILE A 24 -2.57 7.92 7.12
N LYS A 25 -2.25 9.21 7.26
CA LYS A 25 -1.19 9.65 8.18
C LYS A 25 -1.47 9.24 9.62
N ASN A 26 -2.70 9.42 10.09
CA ASN A 26 -3.08 9.00 11.45
C ASN A 26 -2.93 7.47 11.60
N THR A 27 -3.34 6.71 10.60
CA THR A 27 -3.16 5.25 10.60
C THR A 27 -1.67 4.89 10.62
N GLU A 28 -0.82 5.56 9.85
CA GLU A 28 0.63 5.33 9.90
C GLU A 28 1.22 5.61 11.29
N VAL A 29 0.75 6.67 11.97
CA VAL A 29 1.17 6.97 13.35
C VAL A 29 0.69 5.91 14.34
N GLU A 30 -0.57 5.49 14.23
CA GLU A 30 -1.15 4.44 15.08
C GLU A 30 -0.42 3.10 14.90
N GLU A 31 0.06 2.83 13.68
CA GLU A 31 0.78 1.60 13.34
C GLU A 31 2.30 1.68 13.50
N GLU A 32 2.83 2.78 14.04
CA GLU A 32 4.28 2.92 14.25
C GLU A 32 4.82 1.84 15.21
N ALA A 33 4.06 1.49 16.24
CA ALA A 33 4.42 0.39 17.15
C ALA A 33 4.55 -0.95 16.41
N TYR A 34 3.65 -1.23 15.46
CA TYR A 34 3.72 -2.41 14.61
C TYR A 34 4.96 -2.37 13.71
N ARG A 35 5.27 -1.21 13.12
CA ARG A 35 6.47 -1.03 12.31
C ARG A 35 7.75 -1.33 13.11
N VAL A 36 7.86 -0.81 14.33
CA VAL A 36 9.01 -1.07 15.21
C VAL A 36 9.14 -2.57 15.51
N MET A 37 8.02 -3.24 15.83
CA MET A 37 7.99 -4.67 16.05
C MET A 37 8.49 -5.46 14.83
N ILE A 38 7.98 -5.15 13.62
CA ILE A 38 8.37 -5.81 12.37
C ILE A 38 9.87 -5.70 12.10
N ILE A 39 10.48 -4.53 12.33
CA ILE A 39 11.90 -4.31 12.06
C ILE A 39 12.80 -5.19 12.95
N SER A 40 12.34 -5.52 14.16
CA SER A 40 13.08 -6.38 15.09
C SER A 40 12.92 -7.89 14.84
N MET A 41 12.00 -8.29 13.96
CA MET A 41 11.71 -9.71 13.72
C MET A 41 12.77 -10.37 12.84
N SER A 42 13.08 -11.62 13.19
CA SER A 42 13.82 -12.54 12.33
C SER A 42 12.99 -12.93 11.10
N LYS A 43 13.66 -13.43 10.06
CA LYS A 43 13.02 -13.90 8.82
C LYS A 43 11.90 -14.93 9.08
N THR A 44 12.11 -15.87 9.99
CA THR A 44 11.09 -16.88 10.34
C THR A 44 9.87 -16.24 10.99
N GLU A 45 10.06 -15.30 11.91
CA GLU A 45 8.96 -14.56 12.54
C GLU A 45 8.20 -13.70 11.53
N LEU A 46 8.90 -13.09 10.57
CA LEU A 46 8.27 -12.34 9.48
C LEU A 46 7.44 -13.25 8.56
N LEU A 47 7.90 -14.47 8.29
CA LEU A 47 7.14 -15.44 7.49
C LEU A 47 5.89 -15.92 8.23
N ASP A 48 5.98 -16.14 9.54
CA ASP A 48 4.82 -16.46 10.37
C ASP A 48 3.81 -15.31 10.39
N GLU A 49 4.30 -14.07 10.51
CA GLU A 49 3.45 -12.88 10.45
C GLU A 49 2.82 -12.70 9.05
N MET A 50 3.52 -13.07 7.98
CA MET A 50 2.93 -13.12 6.63
C MET A 50 1.78 -14.11 6.55
N VAL A 51 1.89 -15.28 7.17
CA VAL A 51 0.80 -16.26 7.22
C VAL A 51 -0.38 -15.67 8.00
N ARG A 52 -0.14 -15.11 9.19
CA ARG A 52 -1.18 -14.45 10.00
C ARG A 52 -1.89 -13.33 9.23
N PHE A 53 -1.14 -12.52 8.50
CA PHE A 53 -1.70 -11.47 7.64
C PHE A 53 -2.66 -12.03 6.58
N GLN A 54 -2.30 -13.14 5.92
CA GLN A 54 -3.16 -13.77 4.91
C GLN A 54 -4.39 -14.44 5.55
N GLU A 55 -4.24 -15.06 6.71
CA GLU A 55 -5.36 -15.62 7.48
C GLU A 55 -6.35 -14.53 7.90
N GLU A 56 -5.86 -13.42 8.44
CA GLU A 56 -6.68 -12.27 8.82
C GLU A 56 -7.40 -11.67 7.60
N ARG A 57 -6.68 -11.50 6.48
CA ARG A 57 -7.27 -11.01 5.23
C ARG A 57 -8.37 -11.94 4.72
N THR A 58 -8.14 -13.24 4.80
CA THR A 58 -9.13 -14.26 4.40
C THR A 58 -10.36 -14.20 5.30
N LYS A 59 -10.16 -14.07 6.62
CA LYS A 59 -11.24 -13.97 7.61
C LYS A 59 -12.09 -12.73 7.45
N ILE A 60 -11.48 -11.57 7.19
CA ILE A 60 -12.17 -10.29 7.02
C ILE A 60 -12.83 -10.20 5.63
N GLY A 61 -12.24 -10.85 4.61
CA GLY A 61 -12.73 -10.86 3.24
C GLY A 61 -12.52 -9.55 2.48
N LYS A 62 -11.86 -8.55 3.08
CA LYS A 62 -11.52 -7.27 2.46
C LYS A 62 -10.23 -6.68 3.03
N LEU A 63 -9.57 -5.85 2.22
CA LEU A 63 -8.37 -5.13 2.61
C LEU A 63 -8.77 -3.83 3.34
N THR A 64 -8.53 -3.73 4.64
CA THR A 64 -8.77 -2.48 5.40
C THR A 64 -7.55 -1.57 5.34
N LEU A 65 -7.72 -0.26 5.56
CA LEU A 65 -6.60 0.71 5.49
C LEU A 65 -5.44 0.35 6.45
N SER A 66 -5.75 0.01 7.71
CA SER A 66 -4.74 -0.43 8.69
C SER A 66 -4.00 -1.68 8.19
N MET A 67 -4.71 -2.66 7.62
CA MET A 67 -4.06 -3.84 7.02
C MET A 67 -3.14 -3.47 5.86
N MET A 68 -3.50 -2.51 5.00
CA MET A 68 -2.60 -2.09 3.91
C MET A 68 -1.33 -1.46 4.46
N VAL A 69 -1.45 -0.60 5.47
CA VAL A 69 -0.33 0.08 6.11
C VAL A 69 0.59 -0.94 6.80
N ARG A 70 0.03 -1.84 7.61
CA ARG A 70 0.78 -2.94 8.25
C ARG A 70 1.45 -3.84 7.23
N GLY A 71 0.69 -4.29 6.22
CA GLY A 71 1.19 -5.15 5.16
C GLY A 71 2.35 -4.50 4.39
N LYS A 72 2.28 -3.19 4.11
CA LYS A 72 3.39 -2.43 3.48
C LYS A 72 4.69 -2.58 4.29
N HIS A 73 4.62 -2.45 5.61
CA HIS A 73 5.79 -2.62 6.48
C HIS A 73 6.30 -4.05 6.52
N LEU A 74 5.38 -5.02 6.68
CA LEU A 74 5.71 -6.45 6.71
C LEU A 74 6.38 -6.92 5.41
N PHE A 75 5.77 -6.63 4.26
CA PHE A 75 6.30 -7.06 2.96
C PHE A 75 7.60 -6.33 2.59
N LYS A 76 7.80 -5.09 3.07
CA LYS A 76 9.09 -4.41 2.94
C LYS A 76 10.18 -5.14 3.73
N ALA A 77 9.93 -5.48 4.99
CA ALA A 77 10.91 -6.20 5.81
C ALA A 77 11.24 -7.58 5.23
N LEU A 78 10.23 -8.30 4.72
CA LEU A 78 10.44 -9.58 4.03
C LEU A 78 11.23 -9.43 2.73
N GLU A 79 10.99 -8.38 1.94
CA GLU A 79 11.75 -8.09 0.72
C GLU A 79 13.24 -7.81 1.03
N GLU A 80 13.52 -7.10 2.12
CA GLU A 80 14.88 -6.78 2.58
C GLU A 80 15.63 -8.01 3.12
N GLN A 81 14.92 -8.96 3.76
CA GLN A 81 15.49 -10.20 4.29
C GLN A 81 15.40 -11.40 3.33
N ALA A 82 14.91 -11.20 2.11
CA ALA A 82 14.73 -12.28 1.14
C ALA A 82 16.09 -12.80 0.62
N GLU A 83 16.33 -14.09 0.80
CA GLU A 83 17.54 -14.77 0.31
C GLU A 83 17.40 -15.30 -1.12
N THR A 84 16.16 -15.44 -1.61
CA THR A 84 15.88 -15.94 -2.95
C THR A 84 15.22 -14.86 -3.81
N LEU A 85 15.44 -14.94 -5.12
CA LEU A 85 14.83 -14.02 -6.07
C LEU A 85 13.31 -14.16 -6.09
N GLU A 86 12.81 -15.37 -5.93
CA GLU A 86 11.39 -15.70 -5.89
C GLU A 86 10.71 -15.02 -4.71
N LEU A 87 11.28 -15.14 -3.50
CA LEU A 87 10.73 -14.52 -2.30
C LEU A 87 10.76 -12.99 -2.42
N LYS A 88 11.88 -12.43 -2.91
CA LYS A 88 12.02 -10.99 -3.15
C LYS A 88 11.00 -10.46 -4.16
N THR A 89 10.76 -11.20 -5.24
CA THR A 89 9.78 -10.84 -6.27
C THR A 89 8.37 -10.88 -5.71
N LEU A 90 8.03 -11.93 -4.96
CA LEU A 90 6.72 -12.11 -4.34
C LEU A 90 6.42 -10.97 -3.35
N THR A 91 7.32 -10.73 -2.39
CA THR A 91 7.12 -9.74 -1.33
C THR A 91 7.09 -8.33 -1.90
N GLY A 92 7.96 -8.01 -2.87
CA GLY A 92 7.93 -6.74 -3.57
C GLY A 92 6.64 -6.52 -4.38
N ALA A 93 6.11 -7.57 -5.03
CA ALA A 93 4.84 -7.47 -5.75
C ALA A 93 3.66 -7.19 -4.81
N TYR A 94 3.60 -7.89 -3.66
CA TYR A 94 2.59 -7.62 -2.63
C TYR A 94 2.68 -6.21 -2.07
N ARG A 95 3.89 -5.74 -1.74
CA ARG A 95 4.09 -4.37 -1.24
C ARG A 95 3.59 -3.33 -2.24
N ARG A 96 3.96 -3.45 -3.52
CA ARG A 96 3.50 -2.53 -4.59
C ARG A 96 1.99 -2.56 -4.77
N HIS A 97 1.36 -3.73 -4.65
CA HIS A 97 -0.10 -3.85 -4.70
C HIS A 97 -0.75 -3.07 -3.55
N LEU A 98 -0.25 -3.19 -2.32
CA LEU A 98 -0.79 -2.44 -1.18
C LEU A 98 -0.59 -0.92 -1.33
N GLU A 99 0.58 -0.50 -1.83
CA GLU A 99 0.86 0.91 -2.13
C GLU A 99 -0.09 1.47 -3.19
N TYR A 100 -0.39 0.68 -4.24
CA TYR A 100 -1.37 1.02 -5.25
C TYR A 100 -2.79 1.17 -4.65
N GLU A 101 -3.24 0.21 -3.83
CA GLU A 101 -4.56 0.28 -3.19
C GLU A 101 -4.71 1.51 -2.28
N ILE A 102 -3.66 1.86 -1.52
CA ILE A 102 -3.64 3.09 -0.70
C ILE A 102 -3.73 4.34 -1.60
N ALA A 103 -3.01 4.37 -2.71
CA ALA A 103 -3.07 5.47 -3.67
C ALA A 103 -4.44 5.59 -4.32
N GLU A 104 -5.11 4.48 -4.64
CA GLU A 104 -6.47 4.48 -5.16
C GLU A 104 -7.48 4.98 -4.12
N LEU A 105 -7.32 4.64 -2.84
CA LEU A 105 -8.13 5.20 -1.76
C LEU A 105 -7.99 6.73 -1.65
N LEU A 106 -6.79 7.26 -1.87
CA LEU A 106 -6.56 8.71 -1.89
C LEU A 106 -7.32 9.40 -3.02
N LYS A 107 -7.37 8.78 -4.20
CA LYS A 107 -8.12 9.30 -5.36
C LYS A 107 -9.63 9.19 -5.17
N ARG A 108 -10.12 8.09 -4.59
CA ARG A 108 -11.55 7.86 -4.36
C ARG A 108 -12.15 8.76 -3.29
N GLY A 109 -11.35 9.26 -2.35
CA GLY A 109 -11.80 10.20 -1.32
C GLY A 109 -12.15 11.59 -1.85
N SER A 110 -11.94 11.85 -3.14
CA SER A 110 -12.11 13.16 -3.76
C SER A 110 -13.55 13.37 -4.25
N PRO A 111 -14.14 14.56 -4.04
CA PRO A 111 -15.48 14.84 -4.53
C PRO A 111 -15.52 14.74 -6.06
N ALA A 112 -16.58 14.12 -6.59
CA ALA A 112 -16.82 14.06 -8.03
C ALA A 112 -16.86 15.47 -8.63
N PRO A 113 -16.29 15.70 -9.83
CA PRO A 113 -16.41 16.98 -10.51
C PRO A 113 -17.89 17.23 -10.82
N THR A 114 -18.46 18.29 -10.25
CA THR A 114 -19.80 18.82 -10.56
C THR A 114 -19.81 19.52 -11.90
#